data_AF-A0A9D1VSP5-F1
#
_entry.id   AF-A0A9D1VSP5-F1
#
_cell.length_a   1.000
_cell.length_b   1.000
_cell.length_c   1.000
_cell.angle_alpha   90.00
_cell.angle_beta   90.00
_cell.angle_gamma   90.00
#
_symmetry.space_group_name_H-M   'P 1'
#
loop_
_entity.id
_entity.type
_entity.pdbx_description
1 polymer ?
#
loop_
_entity_poly.entity_id
_entity_poly.type
_entity_poly.pdbx_seq_one_letter_code
_entity_poly.pdbx_strand_id
1 'polypeptide(L)'
;IVPVNEMITDDKADEIVAAGITDVSIRSVFTCSSRYGVCAKCYGKNMATGRPIQVGEAVGVIAAQSIGEPGTQLTMRTFHTGGIAATGDITQGLPRVEELFEARKPKGVATLSEVGGIAFVSEHDNQKRIIIRDEFAGTDKKEYLLPFNAELKIKNGDKVEPGTQLNVGSVNPQDILRIKGVKGVQDYILNEVQSVYRSQGVDINDKHVEIIVRQMMRKVRIENCGDTDMLPGELVDMFTFEDENEKAIQNGGRPATAKRVLLGITKAALSTDSFLSAASFQETARVLTEAAIKNKVDPLIGLKENVIIGKLIPAGTGVRDYKNVSPQLVTGHRESDSLVEETRREFGIEPAAEE
;
A
#
# COMPACT_ATOMS: atom_id res chain seq x y z
N ILE A 1 26.46 -3.39 -19.36
CA ILE A 1 26.26 -1.96 -19.70
C ILE A 1 26.27 -1.12 -18.43
N VAL A 2 25.40 -1.42 -17.45
CA VAL A 2 25.41 -0.71 -16.15
C VAL A 2 25.67 -1.71 -14.99
N PRO A 3 26.63 -1.46 -14.09
CA PRO A 3 26.88 -2.29 -12.91
C PRO A 3 25.78 -2.17 -11.85
N VAL A 4 25.78 -3.13 -10.92
CA VAL A 4 24.79 -3.19 -9.83
C VAL A 4 24.88 -1.94 -8.95
N ASN A 5 23.72 -1.37 -8.60
CA ASN A 5 23.55 -0.15 -7.78
C ASN A 5 24.03 1.16 -8.40
N GLU A 6 24.33 1.19 -9.69
CA GLU A 6 24.57 2.45 -10.40
C GLU A 6 23.27 3.03 -10.96
N MET A 7 23.12 4.36 -10.88
CA MET A 7 21.95 5.05 -11.44
C MET A 7 22.04 5.06 -12.96
N ILE A 8 20.99 4.60 -13.62
CA ILE A 8 20.87 4.67 -15.07
C ILE A 8 20.62 6.15 -15.44
N THR A 9 21.55 6.75 -16.16
CA THR A 9 21.40 8.08 -16.77
C THR A 9 20.74 7.95 -18.14
N ASP A 10 20.26 9.08 -18.67
CA ASP A 10 19.56 9.10 -19.96
C ASP A 10 20.47 8.57 -21.09
N ASP A 11 21.75 8.97 -21.11
CA ASP A 11 22.76 8.44 -22.06
C ASP A 11 22.94 6.91 -21.96
N LYS A 12 22.99 6.39 -20.73
CA LYS A 12 23.13 4.93 -20.48
C LYS A 12 21.86 4.18 -20.85
N ALA A 13 20.70 4.81 -20.74
CA ALA A 13 19.44 4.22 -21.16
C ALA A 13 19.41 4.04 -22.68
N ASP A 14 19.88 5.04 -23.44
CA ASP A 14 20.00 4.94 -24.90
C ASP A 14 20.97 3.83 -25.32
N GLU A 15 22.09 3.67 -24.63
CA GLU A 15 23.02 2.54 -24.85
C GLU A 15 22.38 1.16 -24.61
N ILE A 16 21.54 1.03 -23.56
CA ILE A 16 20.82 -0.21 -23.25
C ILE A 16 19.83 -0.55 -24.37
N VAL A 17 19.08 0.44 -24.85
CA VAL A 17 18.10 0.27 -25.93
C VAL A 17 18.82 -0.05 -27.24
N ALA A 18 19.92 0.63 -27.55
CA ALA A 18 20.74 0.36 -28.73
C ALA A 18 21.35 -1.05 -28.73
N ALA A 19 21.62 -1.61 -27.55
CA ALA A 19 22.07 -2.99 -27.40
C ALA A 19 20.96 -4.05 -27.57
N GLY A 20 19.71 -3.63 -27.79
CA GLY A 20 18.57 -4.54 -28.00
C GLY A 20 18.09 -5.25 -26.74
N ILE A 21 18.40 -4.73 -25.56
CA ILE A 21 17.97 -5.32 -24.28
C ILE A 21 16.52 -4.92 -24.01
N THR A 22 15.62 -5.90 -23.86
CA THR A 22 14.18 -5.68 -23.62
C THR A 22 13.81 -5.59 -22.14
N ASP A 23 14.58 -6.25 -21.27
CA ASP A 23 14.25 -6.41 -19.85
C ASP A 23 15.44 -6.05 -18.95
N VAL A 24 15.19 -5.24 -17.93
CA VAL A 24 16.19 -4.79 -16.96
C VAL A 24 15.67 -4.93 -15.54
N SER A 25 16.48 -5.51 -14.66
CA SER A 25 16.17 -5.57 -13.23
C SER A 25 16.60 -4.27 -12.54
N ILE A 26 15.63 -3.53 -12.01
CA ILE A 26 15.86 -2.28 -11.29
C ILE A 26 15.49 -2.40 -9.80
N ARG A 27 16.01 -1.49 -8.98
CA ARG A 27 15.50 -1.28 -7.63
C ARG A 27 14.19 -0.51 -7.74
N SER A 28 13.19 -0.91 -6.95
CA SER A 28 11.89 -0.27 -6.88
C SER A 28 11.59 0.15 -5.43
N VAL A 29 10.62 1.05 -5.27
CA VAL A 29 10.09 1.41 -3.95
C VAL A 29 9.40 0.19 -3.31
N PHE A 30 8.80 -0.71 -4.11
CA PHE A 30 8.13 -1.92 -3.62
C PHE A 30 9.03 -2.82 -2.79
N THR A 31 10.29 -2.96 -3.19
CA THR A 31 11.26 -3.87 -2.54
C THR A 31 12.13 -3.16 -1.50
N CYS A 32 11.77 -1.95 -1.06
CA CYS A 32 12.56 -1.22 -0.09
C CYS A 32 12.31 -1.73 1.34
N SER A 33 13.38 -2.17 2.01
CA SER A 33 13.36 -2.66 3.40
C SER A 33 13.49 -1.57 4.45
N SER A 34 13.39 -0.28 4.08
CA SER A 34 13.46 0.82 5.07
C SER A 34 12.18 0.85 5.90
N ARG A 35 12.32 0.76 7.25
CA ARG A 35 11.19 0.79 8.21
C ARG A 35 10.37 2.08 8.09
N TYR A 36 11.07 3.20 8.13
CA TYR A 36 10.48 4.54 7.97
C TYR A 36 10.98 5.12 6.64
N GLY A 37 10.05 5.40 5.72
CA GLY A 37 10.35 6.00 4.42
C GLY A 37 10.95 5.06 3.37
N VAL A 38 11.75 5.61 2.46
CA VAL A 38 12.35 4.93 1.31
C VAL A 38 13.85 5.28 1.25
N CYS A 39 14.71 4.31 0.96
CA CYS A 39 16.13 4.61 0.77
C CYS A 39 16.40 5.31 -0.57
N ALA A 40 17.43 6.16 -0.61
CA ALA A 40 17.78 6.94 -1.81
C ALA A 40 18.03 6.06 -3.05
N LYS A 41 18.61 4.87 -2.88
CA LYS A 41 18.87 3.93 -3.99
C LYS A 41 17.61 3.30 -4.58
N CYS A 42 16.57 3.07 -3.78
CA CYS A 42 15.30 2.53 -4.27
C CYS A 42 14.43 3.59 -4.94
N TYR A 43 14.55 4.86 -4.51
CA TYR A 43 13.80 5.96 -5.12
C TYR A 43 14.49 6.53 -6.38
N GLY A 44 15.82 6.61 -6.34
CA GLY A 44 16.67 7.04 -7.46
C GLY A 44 16.71 8.56 -7.66
N LYS A 45 16.33 9.02 -8.85
CA LYS A 45 16.37 10.42 -9.30
C LYS A 45 15.15 11.19 -8.79
N ASN A 46 15.37 12.41 -8.29
CA ASN A 46 14.32 13.39 -8.03
C ASN A 46 13.83 13.95 -9.38
N MET A 47 12.53 13.83 -9.65
CA MET A 47 11.93 14.22 -10.93
C MET A 47 11.84 15.74 -11.12
N ALA A 48 11.89 16.53 -10.04
CA ALA A 48 11.86 17.99 -10.12
C ALA A 48 13.23 18.60 -10.44
N THR A 49 14.32 18.01 -9.91
CA THR A 49 15.67 18.56 -10.05
C THR A 49 16.54 17.81 -11.05
N GLY A 50 16.14 16.60 -11.44
CA GLY A 50 16.93 15.71 -12.29
C GLY A 50 18.18 15.13 -11.61
N ARG A 51 18.38 15.37 -10.32
CA ARG A 51 19.53 14.88 -9.55
C ARG A 51 19.15 13.67 -8.68
N PRO A 52 20.13 12.90 -8.15
CA PRO A 52 19.86 11.91 -7.13
C PRO A 52 19.12 12.53 -5.92
N ILE A 53 18.13 11.81 -5.41
CA ILE A 53 17.32 12.24 -4.26
C ILE A 53 18.18 12.50 -3.02
N GLN A 54 17.91 13.58 -2.30
CA GLN A 54 18.61 13.88 -1.04
C GLN A 54 17.91 13.23 0.16
N VAL A 55 18.70 12.91 1.19
CA VAL A 55 18.16 12.37 2.43
C VAL A 55 17.33 13.44 3.13
N GLY A 56 16.09 13.09 3.48
CA GLY A 56 15.14 13.99 4.13
C GLY A 56 14.06 14.54 3.21
N GLU A 57 14.11 14.27 1.92
CA GLU A 57 13.03 14.68 1.02
C GLU A 57 11.71 13.94 1.32
N ALA A 58 10.62 14.69 1.40
CA ALA A 58 9.29 14.19 1.71
C ALA A 58 8.62 13.55 0.47
N VAL A 59 9.23 12.47 -0.06
CA VAL A 59 8.80 11.81 -1.31
C VAL A 59 7.34 11.33 -1.28
N GLY A 60 6.80 11.03 -0.11
CA GLY A 60 5.38 10.66 0.05
C GLY A 60 4.42 11.82 -0.23
N VAL A 61 4.76 13.03 0.24
CA VAL A 61 3.96 14.24 -0.03
C VAL A 61 4.05 14.60 -1.50
N ILE A 62 5.25 14.54 -2.08
CA ILE A 62 5.47 14.78 -3.51
C ILE A 62 4.64 13.80 -4.34
N ALA A 63 4.70 12.50 -4.03
CA ALA A 63 3.91 11.48 -4.73
C ALA A 63 2.40 11.73 -4.64
N ALA A 64 1.89 12.08 -3.45
CA ALA A 64 0.49 12.38 -3.26
C ALA A 64 0.05 13.59 -4.10
N GLN A 65 0.85 14.66 -4.15
CA GLN A 65 0.57 15.84 -4.97
C GLN A 65 0.61 15.54 -6.47
N SER A 66 1.65 14.82 -6.93
CA SER A 66 1.80 14.44 -8.34
C SER A 66 0.67 13.56 -8.87
N ILE A 67 -0.06 12.87 -8.00
CA ILE A 67 -1.26 12.08 -8.36
C ILE A 67 -2.54 12.92 -8.19
N GLY A 68 -2.63 13.66 -7.08
CA GLY A 68 -3.82 14.41 -6.68
C GLY A 68 -4.11 15.62 -7.55
N GLU A 69 -3.10 16.44 -7.89
CA GLU A 69 -3.28 17.65 -8.69
C GLU A 69 -3.80 17.34 -10.11
N PRO A 70 -3.20 16.41 -10.87
CA PRO A 70 -3.80 16.03 -12.15
C PRO A 70 -5.18 15.38 -11.96
N GLY A 71 -5.39 14.64 -10.87
CA GLY A 71 -6.69 14.05 -10.55
C GLY A 71 -7.82 15.09 -10.45
N THR A 72 -7.60 16.22 -9.74
CA THR A 72 -8.60 17.30 -9.66
C THR A 72 -8.80 18.00 -11.00
N GLN A 73 -7.78 18.05 -11.86
CA GLN A 73 -7.95 18.55 -13.23
C GLN A 73 -8.80 17.60 -14.08
N LEU A 74 -8.64 16.28 -13.92
CA LEU A 74 -9.40 15.28 -14.65
C LEU A 74 -10.89 15.37 -14.32
N THR A 75 -11.27 15.55 -13.05
CA THR A 75 -12.69 15.70 -12.70
C THR A 75 -13.32 16.86 -13.46
N MET A 76 -12.66 18.00 -13.55
CA MET A 76 -13.17 19.16 -14.29
C MET A 76 -13.31 18.90 -15.80
N ARG A 77 -12.42 18.14 -16.42
CA ARG A 77 -12.49 17.82 -17.87
C ARG A 77 -13.56 16.77 -18.20
N THR A 78 -13.83 15.83 -17.29
CA THR A 78 -14.69 14.66 -17.55
C THR A 78 -16.18 15.02 -17.63
N PHE A 79 -16.61 16.12 -16.99
CA PHE A 79 -18.03 16.51 -16.96
C PHE A 79 -18.62 16.89 -18.32
N HIS A 80 -17.79 17.20 -19.32
CA HIS A 80 -18.27 17.71 -20.61
C HIS A 80 -18.37 16.64 -21.72
N THR A 81 -17.79 15.45 -21.53
CA THR A 81 -17.65 14.47 -22.62
C THR A 81 -18.36 13.12 -22.38
N GLY A 82 -18.72 12.76 -21.15
CA GLY A 82 -18.94 11.34 -20.81
C GLY A 82 -20.28 10.92 -20.17
N GLY A 83 -21.29 11.78 -20.10
CA GLY A 83 -22.45 11.52 -19.24
C GLY A 83 -23.36 10.34 -19.62
N ILE A 84 -23.45 9.91 -20.88
CA ILE A 84 -24.50 8.96 -21.33
C ILE A 84 -24.01 7.97 -22.42
N ALA A 85 -22.82 8.16 -23.02
CA ALA A 85 -22.44 7.46 -24.26
C ALA A 85 -21.28 6.45 -24.15
N ALA A 86 -20.74 6.18 -22.95
CA ALA A 86 -19.77 5.09 -22.78
C ALA A 86 -20.53 3.77 -22.55
N THR A 87 -20.63 2.97 -23.60
CA THR A 87 -21.42 1.75 -23.73
C THR A 87 -20.80 0.57 -22.96
N GLY A 88 -20.54 0.71 -21.66
CA GLY A 88 -20.02 -0.37 -20.81
C GLY A 88 -20.18 -0.07 -19.32
N ASP A 89 -20.53 -1.10 -18.54
CA ASP A 89 -20.64 -1.08 -17.06
C ASP A 89 -19.26 -1.02 -16.36
N ILE A 90 -18.27 -0.39 -17.00
CA ILE A 90 -16.88 -0.30 -16.57
C ILE A 90 -16.59 1.14 -16.15
N THR A 91 -16.13 1.32 -14.92
CA THR A 91 -15.69 2.62 -14.40
C THR A 91 -14.48 3.11 -15.20
N GLN A 92 -14.58 4.33 -15.74
CA GLN A 92 -13.52 4.96 -16.55
C GLN A 92 -13.08 6.28 -15.91
N GLY A 93 -11.86 6.72 -16.20
CA GLY A 93 -11.31 7.98 -15.68
C GLY A 93 -11.02 7.94 -14.18
N LEU A 94 -11.12 9.09 -13.51
CA LEU A 94 -10.77 9.20 -12.09
C LEU A 94 -11.54 8.27 -11.14
N PRO A 95 -12.86 8.00 -11.33
CA PRO A 95 -13.59 7.04 -10.49
C PRO A 95 -12.93 5.65 -10.44
N ARG A 96 -12.26 5.23 -11.52
CA ARG A 96 -11.50 3.98 -11.55
C ARG A 96 -10.25 4.03 -10.68
N VAL A 97 -9.53 5.16 -10.71
CA VAL A 97 -8.35 5.38 -9.85
C VAL A 97 -8.74 5.41 -8.37
N GLU A 98 -9.85 6.08 -8.03
CA GLU A 98 -10.39 6.08 -6.67
C GLU A 98 -10.75 4.66 -6.21
N GLU A 99 -11.43 3.89 -7.06
CA GLU A 99 -11.81 2.51 -6.76
C GLU A 99 -10.59 1.62 -6.47
N LEU A 100 -9.50 1.78 -7.25
CA LEU A 100 -8.25 1.06 -7.07
C LEU A 100 -7.53 1.45 -5.77
N PHE A 101 -7.38 2.75 -5.50
CA PHE A 101 -6.70 3.22 -4.29
C PHE A 101 -7.49 2.96 -3.01
N GLU A 102 -8.81 2.86 -3.09
CA GLU A 102 -9.63 2.42 -1.96
C GLU A 102 -9.78 0.90 -1.85
N ALA A 103 -9.14 0.14 -2.76
CA ALA A 103 -9.24 -1.31 -2.85
C ALA A 103 -10.71 -1.80 -2.81
N ARG A 104 -11.62 -1.03 -3.40
CA ARG A 104 -13.05 -1.35 -3.46
C ARG A 104 -13.28 -2.45 -4.49
N LYS A 105 -14.31 -3.26 -4.24
CA LYS A 105 -14.71 -4.29 -5.22
C LYS A 105 -15.34 -3.58 -6.44
N PRO A 106 -14.82 -3.81 -7.67
CA PRO A 106 -15.35 -3.17 -8.87
C PRO A 106 -16.82 -3.52 -9.14
N LYS A 107 -17.50 -2.67 -9.91
CA LYS A 107 -18.70 -3.07 -10.65
C LYS A 107 -18.30 -3.90 -11.86
N GLY A 108 -19.11 -4.90 -12.23
CA GLY A 108 -18.77 -5.82 -13.32
C GLY A 108 -17.46 -6.59 -13.08
N VAL A 109 -17.32 -7.23 -11.90
CA VAL A 109 -16.08 -7.96 -11.55
C VAL A 109 -15.83 -9.09 -12.55
N ALA A 110 -14.63 -9.08 -13.13
CA ALA A 110 -14.16 -10.20 -13.91
C ALA A 110 -13.65 -11.33 -13.01
N THR A 111 -14.07 -12.55 -13.32
CA THR A 111 -13.62 -13.76 -12.66
C THR A 111 -12.23 -14.14 -13.19
N LEU A 112 -11.31 -14.34 -12.25
CA LEU A 112 -9.98 -14.86 -12.54
C LEU A 112 -9.93 -16.37 -12.34
N SER A 113 -9.20 -17.06 -13.20
CA SER A 113 -8.82 -18.44 -12.93
C SER A 113 -7.86 -18.51 -11.74
N GLU A 114 -8.04 -19.47 -10.85
CA GLU A 114 -7.10 -19.76 -9.76
C GLU A 114 -6.11 -20.88 -10.12
N VAL A 115 -6.42 -21.64 -11.17
CA VAL A 115 -5.69 -22.85 -11.56
C VAL A 115 -5.30 -22.79 -13.04
N GLY A 116 -4.14 -23.36 -13.36
CA GLY A 116 -3.70 -23.51 -14.75
C GLY A 116 -4.25 -24.80 -15.39
N GLY A 117 -4.63 -24.72 -16.66
CA GLY A 117 -5.16 -25.86 -17.41
C GLY A 117 -5.75 -25.48 -18.77
N ILE A 118 -6.55 -26.39 -19.33
CA ILE A 118 -7.33 -26.16 -20.56
C ILE A 118 -8.76 -25.79 -20.16
N ALA A 119 -9.26 -24.66 -20.66
CA ALA A 119 -10.58 -24.18 -20.34
C ALA A 119 -11.64 -24.79 -21.27
N PHE A 120 -12.67 -25.38 -20.68
CA PHE A 120 -13.84 -25.90 -21.37
C PHE A 120 -15.05 -25.06 -21.01
N VAL A 121 -15.69 -24.49 -22.04
CA VAL A 121 -16.88 -23.65 -21.88
C VAL A 121 -18.10 -24.46 -22.26
N SER A 122 -19.06 -24.56 -21.36
CA SER A 122 -20.39 -25.11 -21.62
C SER A 122 -21.48 -24.15 -21.15
N GLU A 123 -22.65 -24.22 -21.77
CA GLU A 123 -23.81 -23.44 -21.38
C GLU A 123 -24.87 -24.40 -20.85
N HIS A 124 -25.26 -24.21 -19.59
CA HIS A 124 -26.30 -24.99 -18.93
C HIS A 124 -27.13 -24.06 -18.04
N ASP A 125 -28.45 -24.26 -18.01
CA ASP A 125 -29.38 -23.56 -17.12
C ASP A 125 -29.24 -22.02 -17.11
N ASN A 126 -29.11 -21.42 -18.30
CA ASN A 126 -29.01 -19.96 -18.45
C ASN A 126 -27.80 -19.37 -17.69
N GLN A 127 -26.73 -20.15 -17.54
CA GLN A 127 -25.44 -19.76 -17.00
C GLN A 127 -24.32 -20.34 -17.88
N LYS A 128 -23.20 -19.62 -17.94
CA LYS A 128 -21.99 -20.05 -18.63
C LYS A 128 -21.10 -20.74 -17.61
N ARG A 129 -20.84 -22.03 -17.83
CA ARG A 129 -20.00 -22.88 -16.99
C ARG A 129 -18.62 -23.01 -17.64
N ILE A 130 -17.59 -22.66 -16.89
CA ILE A 130 -16.19 -22.81 -17.33
C ILE A 130 -15.53 -23.84 -16.43
N ILE A 131 -15.09 -24.95 -17.02
CA ILE A 131 -14.38 -26.02 -16.33
C ILE A 131 -12.92 -25.97 -16.77
N ILE A 132 -12.00 -25.87 -15.82
CA ILE A 132 -10.57 -25.92 -16.10
C ILE A 132 -10.07 -27.33 -15.79
N ARG A 133 -9.52 -28.00 -16.81
CA ARG A 133 -8.95 -29.35 -16.69
C ARG A 133 -7.44 -29.34 -16.73
N ASP A 134 -6.82 -30.28 -16.04
CA ASP A 134 -5.38 -30.51 -16.18
C ASP A 134 -5.02 -30.93 -17.62
N GLU A 135 -3.91 -30.40 -18.14
CA GLU A 135 -3.38 -30.73 -19.46
C GLU A 135 -2.93 -32.20 -19.54
N PHE A 136 -2.46 -32.77 -18.42
CA PHE A 136 -1.88 -34.12 -18.39
C PHE A 136 -2.82 -35.19 -17.81
N ALA A 137 -3.58 -34.86 -16.76
CA ALA A 137 -4.42 -35.82 -16.05
C ALA A 137 -5.88 -35.85 -16.54
N GLY A 138 -6.32 -34.83 -17.30
CA GLY A 138 -7.71 -34.71 -17.75
C GLY A 138 -8.74 -34.53 -16.63
N THR A 139 -8.31 -34.39 -15.37
CA THR A 139 -9.16 -34.18 -14.21
C THR A 139 -9.66 -32.75 -14.13
N ASP A 140 -10.92 -32.58 -13.76
CA ASP A 140 -11.52 -31.28 -13.49
C ASP A 140 -10.86 -30.67 -12.24
N LYS A 141 -10.12 -29.57 -12.42
CA LYS A 141 -9.48 -28.87 -11.29
C LYS A 141 -10.45 -27.96 -10.59
N LYS A 142 -11.14 -27.13 -11.36
CA LYS A 142 -12.04 -26.10 -10.83
C LYS A 142 -13.08 -25.69 -11.85
N GLU A 143 -14.25 -25.37 -11.32
CA GLU A 143 -15.40 -24.91 -12.06
C GLU A 143 -15.73 -23.46 -11.68
N TYR A 144 -16.08 -22.66 -12.68
CA TYR A 144 -16.54 -21.29 -12.54
C TYR A 144 -17.91 -21.14 -13.19
N LEU A 145 -18.82 -20.49 -12.47
CA LEU A 145 -20.16 -20.17 -12.94
C LEU A 145 -20.23 -18.67 -13.22
N LEU A 146 -20.57 -18.33 -14.45
CA LEU A 146 -20.77 -16.96 -14.91
C LEU A 146 -22.22 -16.75 -15.35
N PRO A 147 -22.78 -15.56 -15.13
CA PRO A 147 -24.12 -15.26 -15.61
C PRO A 147 -24.17 -15.25 -17.15
N PHE A 148 -25.33 -15.54 -17.73
CA PHE A 148 -25.49 -15.63 -19.19
C PHE A 148 -25.05 -14.37 -19.95
N ASN A 149 -25.30 -13.20 -19.36
CA ASN A 149 -24.91 -11.90 -19.93
C ASN A 149 -23.41 -11.60 -19.83
N ALA A 150 -22.61 -12.43 -19.15
CA ALA A 150 -21.17 -12.24 -19.10
C ALA A 150 -20.56 -12.53 -20.48
N GLU A 151 -19.85 -11.55 -21.02
CA GLU A 151 -19.07 -11.71 -22.22
C GLU A 151 -17.76 -12.45 -21.90
N LEU A 152 -17.50 -13.57 -22.58
CA LEU A 152 -16.33 -14.39 -22.33
C LEU A 152 -15.11 -13.84 -23.07
N LYS A 153 -13.96 -13.84 -22.40
CA LYS A 153 -12.67 -13.44 -22.99
C LYS A 153 -11.91 -14.63 -23.57
N ILE A 154 -12.21 -15.83 -23.07
CA ILE A 154 -11.57 -17.09 -23.46
C ILE A 154 -12.47 -17.94 -24.37
N LYS A 155 -11.86 -18.77 -25.20
CA LYS A 155 -12.53 -19.76 -26.05
C LYS A 155 -12.40 -21.17 -25.47
N ASN A 156 -13.25 -22.07 -25.93
CA ASN A 156 -13.19 -23.48 -25.58
C ASN A 156 -11.90 -24.11 -26.13
N GLY A 157 -11.11 -24.76 -25.28
CA GLY A 157 -9.80 -25.31 -25.61
C GLY A 157 -8.62 -24.37 -25.38
N ASP A 158 -8.85 -23.14 -24.91
CA ASP A 158 -7.76 -22.21 -24.61
C ASP A 158 -6.96 -22.65 -23.39
N LYS A 159 -5.63 -22.50 -23.47
CA LYS A 159 -4.73 -22.70 -22.34
C LYS A 159 -4.79 -21.49 -21.41
N VAL A 160 -5.16 -21.73 -20.16
CA VAL A 160 -5.29 -20.68 -19.13
C VAL A 160 -4.24 -20.87 -18.05
N GLU A 161 -3.64 -19.77 -17.65
CA GLU A 161 -2.72 -19.70 -16.51
C GLU A 161 -3.43 -19.15 -15.26
N PRO A 162 -2.92 -19.43 -14.04
CA PRO A 162 -3.42 -18.80 -12.82
C PRO A 162 -3.46 -17.27 -12.93
N GLY A 163 -4.62 -16.70 -12.67
CA GLY A 163 -4.91 -15.28 -12.74
C GLY A 163 -5.21 -14.77 -14.15
N THR A 164 -5.50 -15.66 -15.10
CA THR A 164 -6.09 -15.30 -16.40
C THR A 164 -7.54 -14.88 -16.21
N GLN A 165 -7.92 -13.81 -16.90
CA GLN A 165 -9.28 -13.26 -16.85
C GLN A 165 -10.22 -14.06 -17.77
N LEU A 166 -11.32 -14.59 -17.22
CA LEU A 166 -12.25 -15.47 -17.94
C LEU A 166 -13.33 -14.70 -18.72
N ASN A 167 -13.82 -13.60 -18.16
CA ASN A 167 -14.86 -12.75 -18.75
C ASN A 167 -14.44 -11.27 -18.78
N VAL A 168 -15.07 -10.50 -19.66
CA VAL A 168 -14.89 -9.05 -19.74
C VAL A 168 -15.39 -8.41 -18.43
N GLY A 169 -14.62 -7.45 -17.92
CA GLY A 169 -14.91 -6.73 -16.69
C GLY A 169 -13.67 -6.24 -15.97
N SER A 170 -13.89 -5.55 -14.86
CA SER A 170 -12.83 -5.02 -14.01
C SER A 170 -12.30 -6.09 -13.06
N VAL A 171 -10.98 -6.25 -12.97
CA VAL A 171 -10.38 -7.22 -12.05
C VAL A 171 -10.31 -6.65 -10.64
N ASN A 172 -10.66 -7.48 -9.65
CA ASN A 172 -10.55 -7.16 -8.23
C ASN A 172 -9.11 -7.38 -7.73
N PRO A 173 -8.42 -6.35 -7.21
CA PRO A 173 -7.06 -6.49 -6.68
C PRO A 173 -6.92 -7.54 -5.57
N GLN A 174 -7.96 -7.78 -4.76
CA GLN A 174 -7.89 -8.78 -3.68
C GLN A 174 -7.83 -10.22 -4.22
N ASP A 175 -8.49 -10.49 -5.35
CA ASP A 175 -8.41 -11.80 -6.00
C ASP A 175 -7.03 -12.01 -6.65
N ILE A 176 -6.44 -10.95 -7.21
CA ILE A 176 -5.05 -10.98 -7.68
C ILE A 176 -4.09 -11.29 -6.51
N LEU A 177 -4.32 -10.70 -5.33
CA LEU A 177 -3.47 -10.96 -4.16
C LEU A 177 -3.48 -12.43 -3.76
N ARG A 178 -4.65 -13.06 -3.81
CA ARG A 178 -4.83 -14.47 -3.48
C ARG A 178 -4.16 -15.39 -4.50
N ILE A 179 -4.18 -15.02 -5.79
CA ILE A 179 -3.75 -15.90 -6.89
C ILE A 179 -2.30 -15.66 -7.31
N LYS A 180 -1.93 -14.40 -7.59
CA LYS A 180 -0.61 -14.00 -8.10
C LYS A 180 0.33 -13.44 -7.00
N GLY A 181 -0.16 -13.28 -5.78
CA GLY A 181 0.62 -12.76 -4.66
C GLY A 181 0.86 -11.24 -4.73
N VAL A 182 1.79 -10.78 -3.89
CA VAL A 182 2.06 -9.35 -3.66
C VAL A 182 2.50 -8.63 -4.94
N LYS A 183 3.48 -9.20 -5.65
CA LYS A 183 4.03 -8.59 -6.87
C LYS A 183 2.96 -8.42 -7.95
N GLY A 184 2.11 -9.44 -8.14
CA GLY A 184 1.03 -9.37 -9.13
C GLY A 184 0.03 -8.25 -8.88
N VAL A 185 -0.27 -7.96 -7.61
CA VAL A 185 -1.17 -6.84 -7.24
C VAL A 185 -0.50 -5.50 -7.44
N GLN A 186 0.77 -5.39 -7.04
CA GLN A 186 1.56 -4.17 -7.20
C GLN A 186 1.66 -3.78 -8.68
N ASP A 187 2.05 -4.72 -9.53
CA ASP A 187 2.15 -4.51 -10.97
C ASP A 187 0.79 -4.20 -11.59
N TYR A 188 -0.29 -4.86 -11.14
CA TYR A 188 -1.63 -4.60 -11.64
C TYR A 188 -2.11 -3.18 -11.29
N ILE A 189 -2.01 -2.76 -10.02
CA ILE A 189 -2.46 -1.42 -9.61
C ILE A 189 -1.61 -0.35 -10.30
N LEU A 190 -0.29 -0.57 -10.40
CA LEU A 190 0.60 0.36 -11.09
C LEU A 190 0.19 0.56 -12.55
N ASN A 191 0.04 -0.53 -13.31
CA ASN A 191 -0.30 -0.49 -14.73
C ASN A 191 -1.70 0.09 -14.96
N GLU A 192 -2.69 -0.30 -14.14
CA GLU A 192 -4.06 0.17 -14.28
C GLU A 192 -4.15 1.67 -14.00
N VAL A 193 -3.57 2.16 -12.90
CA VAL A 193 -3.54 3.60 -12.58
C VAL A 193 -2.82 4.38 -13.68
N GLN A 194 -1.66 3.91 -14.13
CA GLN A 194 -0.91 4.55 -15.22
C GLN A 194 -1.71 4.61 -16.53
N SER A 195 -2.39 3.52 -16.88
CA SER A 195 -3.20 3.46 -18.10
C SER A 195 -4.29 4.52 -18.10
N VAL A 196 -4.93 4.75 -16.94
CA VAL A 196 -5.96 5.77 -16.80
C VAL A 196 -5.37 7.16 -16.98
N TYR A 197 -4.28 7.50 -16.29
CA TYR A 197 -3.67 8.83 -16.43
C TYR A 197 -3.14 9.09 -17.86
N ARG A 198 -2.47 8.10 -18.46
CA ARG A 198 -1.99 8.19 -19.85
C ARG A 198 -3.13 8.33 -20.86
N SER A 199 -4.25 7.63 -20.66
CA SER A 199 -5.44 7.77 -21.52
C SER A 199 -6.00 9.19 -21.53
N GLN A 200 -5.74 9.96 -20.47
CA GLN A 200 -6.15 11.35 -20.33
C GLN A 200 -5.05 12.37 -20.67
N GLY A 201 -3.91 11.90 -21.22
CA GLY A 201 -2.78 12.74 -21.62
C GLY A 201 -1.97 13.31 -20.45
N VAL A 202 -2.03 12.68 -19.27
CA VAL A 202 -1.20 13.05 -18.12
C VAL A 202 -0.17 11.96 -17.89
N ASP A 203 1.11 12.32 -18.02
CA ASP A 203 2.21 11.43 -17.70
C ASP A 203 2.64 11.59 -16.24
N ILE A 204 2.46 10.52 -15.45
CA ILE A 204 2.91 10.44 -14.06
C ILE A 204 4.07 9.44 -14.01
N ASN A 205 5.06 9.68 -13.17
CA ASN A 205 6.14 8.71 -12.97
C ASN A 205 5.67 7.55 -12.07
N ASP A 206 6.00 6.31 -12.46
CA ASP A 206 5.65 5.07 -11.76
C ASP A 206 5.98 5.12 -10.27
N LYS A 207 7.12 5.72 -9.89
CA LYS A 207 7.58 5.80 -8.50
C LYS A 207 6.56 6.44 -7.55
N HIS A 208 5.74 7.37 -8.05
CA HIS A 208 4.73 8.03 -7.22
C HIS A 208 3.60 7.06 -6.87
N VAL A 209 3.16 6.27 -7.85
CA VAL A 209 2.14 5.23 -7.64
C VAL A 209 2.71 4.11 -6.76
N GLU A 210 3.97 3.72 -6.98
CA GLU A 210 4.63 2.70 -6.14
C GLU A 210 4.64 3.09 -4.65
N ILE A 211 4.89 4.37 -4.33
CA ILE A 211 4.87 4.86 -2.95
C ILE A 211 3.50 4.66 -2.31
N ILE A 212 2.42 5.01 -3.02
CA ILE A 212 1.05 4.88 -2.50
C ILE A 212 0.69 3.41 -2.31
N VAL A 213 0.96 2.57 -3.32
CA VAL A 213 0.68 1.14 -3.27
C VAL A 213 1.49 0.45 -2.17
N ARG A 214 2.74 0.90 -1.92
CA ARG A 214 3.53 0.42 -0.77
C ARG A 214 2.84 0.72 0.56
N GLN A 215 2.19 1.87 0.73
CA GLN A 215 1.44 2.17 1.96
C GLN A 215 0.17 1.31 2.08
N MET A 216 -0.53 1.05 0.98
CA MET A 216 -1.71 0.18 0.96
C MET A 216 -1.41 -1.27 1.38
N MET A 217 -0.18 -1.74 1.15
CA MET A 217 0.25 -3.12 1.39
C MET A 217 1.15 -3.30 2.63
N ARG A 218 1.23 -2.26 3.47
CA ARG A 218 2.16 -2.22 4.60
C ARG A 218 1.75 -3.14 5.77
N LYS A 219 0.46 -3.45 5.90
CA LYS A 219 -0.08 -4.26 7.01
C LYS A 219 -0.23 -5.74 6.64
N VAL A 220 -0.09 -6.60 7.64
CA VAL A 220 -0.36 -8.04 7.59
C VAL A 220 -1.45 -8.40 8.59
N ARG A 221 -2.26 -9.41 8.28
CA ARG A 221 -3.24 -9.99 9.19
C ARG A 221 -2.68 -11.27 9.77
N ILE A 222 -2.60 -11.34 11.09
CA ILE A 222 -2.12 -12.53 11.80
C ILE A 222 -3.15 -13.66 11.65
N GLU A 223 -2.71 -14.84 11.22
CA GLU A 223 -3.54 -16.05 11.19
C GLU A 223 -3.36 -16.87 12.46
N ASN A 224 -2.10 -17.16 12.80
CA ASN A 224 -1.74 -17.87 14.02
C ASN A 224 -0.65 -17.05 14.73
N CYS A 225 -0.83 -16.82 16.02
CA CYS A 225 0.11 -16.06 16.84
C CYS A 225 1.36 -16.84 17.22
N GLY A 226 1.34 -18.18 17.13
CA GLY A 226 2.46 -18.99 17.62
C GLY A 226 2.73 -18.68 19.10
N ASP A 227 3.99 -18.42 19.42
CA ASP A 227 4.43 -18.00 20.76
C ASP A 227 4.75 -16.49 20.83
N THR A 228 4.26 -15.69 19.87
CA THR A 228 4.40 -14.21 19.86
C THR A 228 3.27 -13.53 20.65
N ASP A 229 3.48 -12.27 21.05
CA ASP A 229 2.47 -11.46 21.76
C ASP A 229 1.35 -10.92 20.84
N MET A 230 1.35 -11.28 19.55
CA MET A 230 0.34 -10.81 18.59
C MET A 230 -0.96 -11.59 18.68
N LEU A 231 -2.09 -10.98 18.33
CA LEU A 231 -3.39 -11.64 18.38
C LEU A 231 -3.86 -12.16 17.00
N PRO A 232 -4.47 -13.35 16.92
CA PRO A 232 -5.11 -13.82 15.69
C PRO A 232 -6.15 -12.83 15.16
N GLY A 233 -6.07 -12.52 13.87
CA GLY A 233 -6.94 -11.55 13.19
C GLY A 233 -6.49 -10.09 13.29
N GLU A 234 -5.52 -9.77 14.13
CA GLU A 234 -4.98 -8.42 14.28
C GLU A 234 -4.27 -7.94 13.01
N LEU A 235 -4.36 -6.64 12.71
CA LEU A 235 -3.63 -5.98 11.62
C LEU A 235 -2.38 -5.29 12.16
N VAL A 236 -1.22 -5.89 11.90
CA VAL A 236 0.08 -5.42 12.38
C VAL A 236 0.92 -4.91 11.20
N ASP A 237 1.84 -3.98 11.46
CA ASP A 237 2.84 -3.57 10.46
C ASP A 237 3.74 -4.75 10.09
N MET A 238 4.07 -4.88 8.80
CA MET A 238 4.97 -5.91 8.29
C MET A 238 6.31 -5.94 9.06
N PHE A 239 6.92 -4.79 9.32
CA PHE A 239 8.23 -4.73 9.97
C PHE A 239 8.14 -5.11 11.45
N THR A 240 7.06 -4.73 12.13
CA THR A 240 6.80 -5.16 13.52
C THR A 240 6.55 -6.66 13.59
N PHE A 241 5.79 -7.22 12.64
CA PHE A 241 5.57 -8.66 12.54
C PHE A 241 6.89 -9.42 12.31
N GLU A 242 7.76 -8.93 11.44
CA GLU A 242 9.09 -9.51 11.20
C GLU A 242 9.96 -9.47 12.48
N ASP A 243 9.96 -8.36 13.20
CA ASP A 243 10.72 -8.21 14.46
C ASP A 243 10.24 -9.16 15.56
N GLU A 244 8.92 -9.24 15.78
CA GLU A 244 8.35 -10.11 16.81
C GLU A 244 8.58 -11.59 16.49
N ASN A 245 8.53 -11.95 15.21
CA ASN A 245 8.89 -13.30 14.78
C ASN A 245 10.37 -13.60 14.97
N GLU A 246 11.26 -12.64 14.65
CA GLU A 246 12.69 -12.81 14.87
C GLU A 246 13.00 -13.02 16.36
N LYS A 247 12.36 -12.25 17.26
CA LYS A 247 12.46 -12.43 18.71
C LYS A 247 11.95 -13.79 19.17
N ALA A 248 10.79 -14.23 18.68
CA ALA A 248 10.24 -15.54 19.04
C ALA A 248 11.16 -16.69 18.61
N ILE A 249 11.75 -16.59 17.41
CA ILE A 249 12.72 -17.59 16.91
C ILE A 249 14.00 -17.57 17.77
N GLN A 250 14.50 -16.39 18.15
CA GLN A 250 15.67 -16.27 19.04
C GLN A 250 15.43 -16.90 20.42
N ASN A 251 14.19 -16.81 20.91
CA ASN A 251 13.77 -17.44 22.17
C ASN A 251 13.46 -18.95 22.01
N GLY A 252 13.61 -19.53 20.82
CA GLY A 252 13.33 -20.95 20.53
C GLY A 252 11.84 -21.29 20.41
N GLY A 253 10.97 -20.27 20.33
CA GLY A 253 9.53 -20.41 20.16
C GLY A 253 9.09 -20.54 18.70
N ARG A 254 7.80 -20.77 18.49
CA ARG A 254 7.16 -20.85 17.17
C ARG A 254 6.80 -19.45 16.66
N PRO A 255 7.25 -19.05 15.45
CA PRO A 255 6.88 -17.76 14.88
C PRO A 255 5.41 -17.70 14.50
N ALA A 256 4.85 -16.49 14.47
CA ALA A 256 3.50 -16.24 13.99
C ALA A 256 3.42 -16.36 12.45
N THR A 257 2.28 -16.82 11.97
CA THR A 257 1.96 -16.86 10.53
C THR A 257 0.96 -15.76 10.21
N ALA A 258 1.18 -15.03 9.12
CA ALA A 258 0.31 -13.93 8.71
C ALA A 258 0.07 -13.91 7.19
N LYS A 259 -1.06 -13.35 6.78
CA LYS A 259 -1.38 -13.08 5.37
C LYS A 259 -1.27 -11.60 5.06
N ARG A 260 -0.76 -11.27 3.88
CA ARG A 260 -0.77 -9.89 3.38
C ARG A 260 -2.20 -9.42 3.16
N VAL A 261 -2.46 -8.16 3.51
CA VAL A 261 -3.74 -7.52 3.29
C VAL A 261 -3.51 -6.26 2.45
N LEU A 262 -4.33 -6.11 1.42
CA LEU A 262 -4.45 -4.86 0.68
C LEU A 262 -5.51 -3.99 1.37
N LEU A 263 -5.10 -2.84 1.89
CA LEU A 263 -6.00 -1.86 2.48
C LEU A 263 -6.18 -0.67 1.53
N GLY A 264 -7.40 -0.16 1.43
CA GLY A 264 -7.65 1.13 0.79
C GLY A 264 -6.94 2.27 1.54
N ILE A 265 -6.60 3.35 0.83
CA ILE A 265 -5.84 4.47 1.41
C ILE A 265 -6.53 5.09 2.64
N THR A 266 -7.86 5.20 2.66
CA THR A 266 -8.62 5.69 3.83
C THR A 266 -8.43 4.77 5.04
N LYS A 267 -8.55 3.45 4.85
CA LYS A 267 -8.37 2.47 5.94
C LYS A 267 -6.92 2.35 6.39
N ALA A 268 -5.97 2.45 5.46
CA ALA A 268 -4.54 2.46 5.76
C ALA A 268 -4.17 3.70 6.61
N ALA A 269 -4.73 4.88 6.30
CA ALA A 269 -4.50 6.10 7.06
C ALA A 269 -5.08 6.08 8.48
N LEU A 270 -6.21 5.38 8.70
CA LEU A 270 -6.77 5.17 10.04
C LEU A 270 -6.00 4.12 10.85
N SER A 271 -5.29 3.22 10.19
CA SER A 271 -4.55 2.12 10.81
C SER A 271 -3.07 2.46 11.06
N THR A 272 -2.73 3.75 11.17
CA THR A 272 -1.37 4.20 11.48
C THR A 272 -1.04 4.00 12.96
N ASP A 273 0.25 3.87 13.27
CA ASP A 273 0.69 3.66 14.66
C ASP A 273 0.54 4.93 15.50
N SER A 274 0.70 6.10 14.87
CA SER A 274 0.35 7.39 15.48
C SER A 274 -1.17 7.56 15.55
N PHE A 275 -1.68 7.70 16.77
CA PHE A 275 -3.07 8.05 17.00
C PHE A 275 -3.35 9.54 16.74
N LEU A 276 -2.36 10.43 16.89
CA LEU A 276 -2.51 11.85 16.59
C LEU A 276 -2.73 12.09 15.08
N SER A 277 -1.93 11.41 14.24
CA SER A 277 -2.10 11.44 12.79
C SER A 277 -3.43 10.82 12.37
N ALA A 278 -3.81 9.66 12.93
CA ALA A 278 -5.09 9.02 12.61
C ALA A 278 -6.29 9.90 13.03
N ALA A 279 -6.26 10.48 14.23
CA ALA A 279 -7.33 11.33 14.76
C ALA A 279 -7.54 12.62 13.95
N SER A 280 -6.49 13.11 13.28
CA SER A 280 -6.55 14.28 12.38
C SER A 280 -7.21 13.99 11.03
N PHE A 281 -7.37 12.72 10.64
CA PHE A 281 -7.93 12.34 9.35
C PHE A 281 -9.45 12.18 9.40
N GLN A 282 -9.95 11.17 10.11
CA GLN A 282 -11.38 10.88 10.28
C GLN A 282 -11.62 10.18 11.63
N GLU A 283 -12.90 10.10 12.05
CA GLU A 283 -13.35 9.31 13.22
C GLU A 283 -12.62 9.61 14.55
N THR A 284 -12.31 10.90 14.79
CA THR A 284 -11.50 11.40 15.92
C THR A 284 -11.89 10.81 17.27
N ALA A 285 -13.20 10.79 17.61
CA ALA A 285 -13.67 10.28 18.90
C ALA A 285 -13.36 8.78 19.09
N ARG A 286 -13.51 7.97 18.03
CA ARG A 286 -13.23 6.53 18.07
C ARG A 286 -11.74 6.27 18.25
N VAL A 287 -10.90 6.98 17.49
CA VAL A 287 -9.44 6.83 17.53
C VAL A 287 -8.88 7.21 18.91
N LEU A 288 -9.32 8.34 19.49
CA LEU A 288 -8.85 8.78 20.80
C LEU A 288 -9.32 7.85 21.93
N THR A 289 -10.56 7.36 21.85
CA THR A 289 -11.08 6.40 22.84
C THR A 289 -10.28 5.10 22.81
N GLU A 290 -9.98 4.56 21.62
CA GLU A 290 -9.17 3.36 21.48
C GLU A 290 -7.74 3.58 21.97
N ALA A 291 -7.14 4.74 21.69
CA ALA A 291 -5.81 5.09 22.17
C ALA A 291 -5.76 5.20 23.71
N ALA A 292 -6.79 5.78 24.33
CA ALA A 292 -6.90 5.88 25.78
C ALA A 292 -7.07 4.50 26.44
N ILE A 293 -7.95 3.65 25.90
CA ILE A 293 -8.15 2.28 26.41
C ILE A 293 -6.86 1.46 26.34
N LYS A 294 -6.10 1.60 25.24
CA LYS A 294 -4.85 0.86 25.02
C LYS A 294 -3.62 1.54 25.63
N ASN A 295 -3.78 2.69 26.29
CA ASN A 295 -2.70 3.53 26.79
C ASN A 295 -1.58 3.73 25.74
N LYS A 296 -1.95 4.10 24.51
CA LYS A 296 -1.01 4.23 23.39
C LYS A 296 -0.07 5.42 23.60
N VAL A 297 1.21 5.21 23.28
CA VAL A 297 2.23 6.25 23.21
C VAL A 297 2.52 6.58 21.75
N ASP A 298 2.49 7.87 21.38
CA ASP A 298 2.81 8.32 20.03
C ASP A 298 4.32 8.58 19.87
N PRO A 299 5.01 7.91 18.93
CA PRO A 299 6.45 8.08 18.76
C PRO A 299 6.85 9.35 18.00
N LEU A 300 5.90 10.13 17.45
CA LEU A 300 6.14 11.41 16.76
C LEU A 300 7.14 11.32 15.59
N ILE A 301 7.11 10.22 14.83
CA ILE A 301 8.03 9.98 13.70
C ILE A 301 7.50 10.60 12.39
N GLY A 302 6.19 10.86 12.30
CA GLY A 302 5.57 11.36 11.08
C GLY A 302 5.61 12.89 10.97
N LEU A 303 5.07 13.39 9.85
CA LEU A 303 5.00 14.82 9.57
C LEU A 303 3.83 15.47 10.32
N LYS A 304 2.67 14.80 10.37
CA LYS A 304 1.43 15.40 10.88
C LYS A 304 1.48 15.63 12.39
N GLU A 305 1.99 14.66 13.13
CA GLU A 305 2.07 14.72 14.58
C GLU A 305 2.95 15.89 15.03
N ASN A 306 4.09 16.08 14.37
CA ASN A 306 5.00 17.18 14.68
C ASN A 306 4.42 18.54 14.30
N VAL A 307 3.68 18.64 13.18
CA VAL A 307 2.94 19.86 12.84
C VAL A 307 1.87 20.18 13.89
N ILE A 308 1.11 19.19 14.35
CA ILE A 308 0.04 19.37 15.36
C ILE A 308 0.62 19.88 16.69
N ILE A 309 1.77 19.35 17.11
CA ILE A 309 2.43 19.72 18.37
C ILE A 309 3.26 21.01 18.25
N GLY A 310 3.55 21.48 17.03
CA GLY A 310 4.37 22.66 16.78
C GLY A 310 5.89 22.39 16.85
N LYS A 311 6.31 21.13 16.64
CA LYS A 311 7.72 20.75 16.49
C LYS A 311 8.16 20.82 15.03
N LEU A 312 9.47 20.89 14.80
CA LEU A 312 10.02 20.77 13.44
C LEU A 312 9.65 19.40 12.84
N ILE A 313 9.24 19.38 11.58
CA ILE A 313 8.92 18.13 10.90
C ILE A 313 10.20 17.31 10.62
N PRO A 314 10.15 15.97 10.66
CA PRO A 314 11.30 15.10 10.36
C PRO A 314 11.56 14.97 8.85
N ALA A 315 11.53 16.09 8.12
CA ALA A 315 11.81 16.19 6.69
C ALA A 315 12.55 17.49 6.37
N GLY A 316 13.27 17.50 5.24
CA GLY A 316 14.08 18.62 4.79
C GLY A 316 15.14 19.04 5.81
N THR A 317 15.12 20.32 6.20
CA THR A 317 16.05 20.89 7.17
C THR A 317 15.87 20.31 8.58
N GLY A 318 14.66 19.87 8.94
CA GLY A 318 14.36 19.33 10.27
C GLY A 318 14.97 17.97 10.55
N VAL A 319 15.43 17.22 9.53
CA VAL A 319 16.05 15.89 9.72
C VAL A 319 17.26 15.93 10.65
N ARG A 320 17.99 17.05 10.70
CA ARG A 320 19.19 17.18 11.56
C ARG A 320 18.87 16.96 13.03
N ASP A 321 17.73 17.44 13.49
CA ASP A 321 17.34 17.37 14.90
C ASP A 321 16.88 15.96 15.28
N TYR A 322 16.38 15.19 14.31
CA TYR A 322 15.94 13.80 14.51
C TYR A 322 17.03 12.75 14.31
N LYS A 323 18.20 13.11 13.74
CA LYS A 323 19.32 12.15 13.53
C LYS A 323 19.85 11.54 14.83
N ASN A 324 19.70 12.24 15.94
CA ASN A 324 20.22 11.83 17.26
C ASN A 324 19.11 11.43 18.24
N VAL A 325 17.85 11.43 17.82
CA VAL A 325 16.73 11.09 18.69
C VAL A 325 16.45 9.60 18.53
N SER A 326 17.05 8.79 19.40
CA SER A 326 16.52 7.45 19.68
C SER A 326 15.11 7.63 20.26
N PRO A 327 14.11 6.82 19.88
CA PRO A 327 12.82 6.82 20.59
C PRO A 327 13.11 6.51 22.06
N GLN A 328 13.08 7.53 22.90
CA GLN A 328 13.15 7.33 24.34
C GLN A 328 11.82 6.69 24.72
N LEU A 329 11.87 5.39 25.02
CA LEU A 329 10.81 4.78 25.82
C LEU A 329 10.72 5.61 27.09
N VAL A 330 9.58 6.24 27.33
CA VAL A 330 9.33 7.00 28.57
C VAL A 330 9.30 5.99 29.71
N THR A 331 10.48 5.61 30.19
CA THR A 331 10.64 4.89 31.45
C THR A 331 10.50 5.91 32.57
N GLY A 332 9.25 6.12 33.01
CA GLY A 332 8.93 6.89 34.19
C GLY A 332 9.12 8.41 34.03
N HIS A 333 8.06 9.15 34.31
CA HIS A 333 8.15 10.58 34.60
C HIS A 333 9.25 10.84 35.64
N ARG A 334 10.34 11.50 35.22
CA ARG A 334 11.28 12.19 36.12
C ARG A 334 11.47 13.67 35.77
N GLU A 335 10.90 14.15 34.67
CA GLU A 335 11.02 15.56 34.26
C GLU A 335 9.76 16.41 34.56
N SER A 336 8.71 15.82 35.13
CA SER A 336 7.53 16.58 35.57
C SER A 336 7.65 17.16 36.99
N ASP A 337 8.58 16.67 37.81
CA ASP A 337 8.69 17.10 39.21
C ASP A 337 9.18 18.54 39.35
N SER A 338 10.09 19.00 38.48
CA SER A 338 10.62 20.37 38.56
C SER A 338 9.56 21.43 38.22
N LEU A 339 8.69 21.16 37.24
CA LEU A 339 7.59 22.05 36.85
C LEU A 339 6.45 22.03 37.88
N VAL A 340 6.19 20.88 38.50
CA VAL A 340 5.19 20.75 39.57
C VAL A 340 5.68 21.42 40.86
N GLU A 341 6.97 21.33 41.20
CA GLU A 341 7.55 22.05 42.35
C GLU A 341 7.58 23.57 42.14
N GLU A 342 7.92 24.05 40.93
CA GLU A 342 7.85 25.48 40.61
C GLU A 342 6.42 26.01 40.74
N THR A 343 5.44 25.28 40.19
CA THR A 343 4.02 25.67 40.28
C THR A 343 3.52 25.61 41.73
N ARG A 344 3.92 24.62 42.53
CA ARG A 344 3.55 24.54 43.95
C ARG A 344 4.12 25.70 44.79
N ARG A 345 5.34 26.15 44.47
CA ARG A 345 5.93 27.34 45.11
C ARG A 345 5.23 28.62 44.69
N GLU A 346 4.83 28.75 43.44
CA GLU A 346 4.13 29.93 42.93
C GLU A 346 2.72 30.08 43.55
N PHE A 347 2.05 28.96 43.82
CA PHE A 347 0.69 28.94 44.39
C PHE A 347 0.62 28.65 45.90
N GLY A 348 1.76 28.51 46.59
CA GLY A 348 1.82 28.37 48.06
C GLY A 348 1.16 27.11 48.62
N ILE A 349 1.20 26.00 47.90
CA ILE A 349 0.54 24.75 48.30
C ILE A 349 1.55 23.86 49.05
N GLU A 350 1.39 23.71 50.36
CA GLU A 350 2.21 22.79 51.17
C GLU A 350 1.83 21.32 50.88
N PRO A 351 2.82 20.40 50.88
CA PRO A 351 2.55 18.97 50.70
C PRO A 351 1.75 18.44 51.90
N ALA A 352 0.69 17.69 51.63
CA ALA A 352 -0.02 16.95 52.66
C ALA A 352 0.94 15.93 53.30
N ALA A 353 1.02 15.94 54.63
CA ALA A 353 1.79 14.96 55.38
C ALA A 353 1.27 13.54 55.05
N GLU A 354 2.15 12.68 54.58
CA GLU A 354 1.85 11.27 54.30
C GLU A 354 1.69 10.53 55.65
N GLU A 355 0.55 9.84 55.83
CA GLU A 355 0.34 8.80 56.85
C GLU A 355 0.78 7.43 56.34
#